data_AF-A0A497IJT4-F1
#
_entry.id   AF-A0A497IJT4-F1
#
_cell.length_a   1.000
_cell.length_b   1.000
_cell.length_c   1.000
_cell.angle_alpha   90.00
_cell.angle_beta   90.00
_cell.angle_gamma   90.00
#
_symmetry.space_group_name_H-M   'P 1'
#
loop_
_entity.id
_entity.type
_entity.pdbx_description
1 polymer ?
#
loop_
_entity_poly.entity_id
_entity_poly.type
_entity_poly.pdbx_seq_one_letter_code
_entity_poly.pdbx_strand_id
1 'polypeptide(L)'
;MAEKTPFGSEKVITQHISEADLKAYFVGFDLKLFRYEDLVRILMRATLDFAFGYHTGILKTYTDKDLSEAAKAIYKIKDFSEVKWVYVNEDSKISDDDLKNQKKYLNRGEFGELILHVLLRDFIKTTPLLSKIHFKDTDGASIHGFDSVHIGPEINGIGDSLYLGETKFYSRKNDQAGKDGVI
;
A
#
# COMPACT_ATOMS: atom_id res chain seq x y z
N MET A 1 19.17 11.74 16.68
CA MET A 1 17.72 11.88 16.44
C MET A 1 17.38 10.92 15.32
N ALA A 2 16.38 10.03 15.47
CA ALA A 2 16.01 9.12 14.39
C ALA A 2 15.57 9.95 13.17
N GLU A 3 16.09 9.60 11.99
CA GLU A 3 15.74 10.27 10.74
C GLU A 3 14.24 10.09 10.47
N LYS A 4 13.53 11.22 10.28
CA LYS A 4 12.08 11.21 10.11
C LYS A 4 11.74 10.58 8.77
N THR A 5 10.99 9.47 8.81
CA THR A 5 10.55 8.76 7.61
C THR A 5 9.47 9.57 6.87
N PRO A 6 9.33 9.41 5.54
CA PRO A 6 8.31 10.12 4.75
C PRO A 6 6.88 9.99 5.31
N PHE A 7 6.47 8.80 5.74
CA PHE A 7 5.08 8.56 6.17
C PHE A 7 4.91 8.40 7.69
N GLY A 8 6.02 8.21 8.42
CA GLY A 8 5.97 7.96 9.86
C GLY A 8 5.39 6.59 10.20
N SER A 9 5.51 5.62 9.28
CA SER A 9 4.85 4.32 9.41
C SER A 9 5.43 3.46 10.51
N GLU A 10 6.64 3.73 11.01
CA GLU A 10 7.25 3.05 12.16
C GLU A 10 6.40 3.15 13.44
N LYS A 11 5.48 4.12 13.49
CA LYS A 11 4.54 4.26 14.61
C LYS A 11 3.43 3.23 14.59
N VAL A 12 3.18 2.56 13.47
CA VAL A 12 2.02 1.67 13.23
C VAL A 12 2.49 0.29 12.78
N ILE A 13 3.51 0.26 11.92
CA ILE A 13 4.14 -0.93 11.37
C ILE A 13 5.46 -1.16 12.12
N THR A 14 5.63 -2.37 12.64
CA THR A 14 6.86 -2.80 13.31
C THR A 14 7.56 -3.83 12.44
N GLN A 15 8.85 -3.62 12.19
CA GLN A 15 9.69 -4.63 11.56
C GLN A 15 10.09 -5.67 12.61
N HIS A 16 9.82 -6.95 12.32
CA HIS A 16 10.10 -8.07 13.22
C HIS A 16 11.29 -8.92 12.79
N ILE A 17 11.46 -9.11 11.47
CA ILE A 17 12.64 -9.78 10.89
C ILE A 17 13.38 -8.74 10.04
N SER A 18 14.70 -8.67 10.21
CA SER A 18 15.56 -7.72 9.48
C SER A 18 16.82 -8.40 8.97
N GLU A 19 16.65 -9.52 8.28
CA GLU A 19 17.73 -10.20 7.59
C GLU A 19 17.89 -9.62 6.17
N ALA A 20 18.92 -10.07 5.45
CA ALA A 20 19.25 -9.54 4.13
C ALA A 20 18.29 -10.04 3.05
N ASP A 21 17.88 -11.30 3.17
CA ASP A 21 17.00 -12.04 2.26
C ASP A 21 15.54 -12.04 2.71
N LEU A 22 15.28 -11.84 4.00
CA LEU A 22 13.93 -11.76 4.54
C LEU A 22 13.74 -10.57 5.48
N LYS A 23 12.72 -9.77 5.20
CA LYS A 23 12.21 -8.74 6.11
C LYS A 23 10.73 -8.99 6.37
N ALA A 24 10.34 -9.02 7.63
CA ALA A 24 8.96 -9.23 8.05
C ALA A 24 8.44 -8.02 8.82
N TYR A 25 7.20 -7.63 8.53
CA TYR A 25 6.56 -6.45 9.08
C TYR A 25 5.17 -6.80 9.59
N PHE A 26 4.78 -6.25 10.74
CA PHE A 26 3.46 -6.42 11.32
C PHE A 26 2.84 -5.07 11.66
N VAL A 27 1.54 -4.96 11.42
CA VAL A 27 0.75 -3.81 11.90
C VAL A 27 0.40 -4.07 13.35
N GLY A 28 0.73 -3.11 14.22
CA GLY A 28 0.52 -3.23 15.65
C GLY A 28 -0.96 -3.21 16.05
N PHE A 29 -1.20 -3.62 17.29
CA PHE A 29 -2.49 -3.49 17.97
C PHE A 29 -2.39 -2.39 19.03
N ASP A 30 -3.46 -1.64 19.23
CA ASP A 30 -3.63 -0.74 20.37
C ASP A 30 -4.87 -1.15 21.15
N LEU A 31 -4.75 -1.33 22.47
CA LEU A 31 -5.82 -1.83 23.33
C LEU A 31 -6.55 -3.08 22.77
N LYS A 32 -5.78 -4.02 22.18
CA LYS A 32 -6.27 -5.24 21.48
C LYS A 32 -7.06 -5.01 20.20
N LEU A 33 -7.16 -3.77 19.71
CA LEU A 33 -7.76 -3.43 18.44
C LEU A 33 -6.68 -3.29 17.37
N PHE A 34 -6.93 -3.87 16.20
CA PHE A 34 -6.06 -3.68 15.04
C PHE A 34 -6.04 -2.20 14.66
N ARG A 35 -4.87 -1.64 14.39
CA ARG A 35 -4.70 -0.21 14.09
C ARG A 35 -5.07 0.12 12.65
N TYR A 36 -6.29 -0.25 12.26
CA TYR A 36 -6.82 -0.11 10.92
C TYR A 36 -6.79 1.34 10.43
N GLU A 37 -7.37 2.25 11.21
CA GLU A 37 -7.47 3.67 10.88
C GLU A 37 -6.09 4.32 10.69
N ASP A 38 -5.14 3.98 11.55
CA ASP A 38 -3.78 4.51 11.44
C ASP A 38 -3.06 3.99 10.20
N LEU A 39 -3.24 2.71 9.87
CA LEU A 39 -2.71 2.11 8.66
C LEU A 39 -3.30 2.76 7.41
N VAL A 40 -4.63 2.94 7.37
CA VAL A 40 -5.32 3.61 6.25
C VAL A 40 -4.80 5.03 6.08
N ARG A 41 -4.58 5.77 7.17
CA ARG A 41 -3.99 7.12 7.10
C ARG A 41 -2.59 7.13 6.50
N ILE A 42 -1.75 6.15 6.84
CA ILE A 42 -0.42 6.01 6.23
C ILE A 42 -0.54 5.76 4.72
N LEU A 43 -1.40 4.82 4.31
CA LEU A 43 -1.59 4.49 2.90
C LEU A 43 -2.12 5.70 2.10
N MET A 44 -3.06 6.46 2.67
CA MET A 44 -3.58 7.68 2.06
C MET A 44 -2.50 8.74 1.83
N ARG A 45 -1.59 8.95 2.80
CA ARG A 45 -0.44 9.85 2.63
C ARG A 45 0.50 9.36 1.53
N ALA A 46 0.76 8.05 1.51
CA ALA A 46 1.63 7.43 0.53
C ALA A 46 1.07 7.46 -0.89
N THR A 47 -0.25 7.56 -1.06
CA THR A 47 -0.90 7.53 -2.37
C THR A 47 -0.39 8.64 -3.30
N LEU A 48 -0.06 9.82 -2.77
CA LEU A 48 0.49 10.90 -3.59
C LEU A 48 1.94 10.65 -4.03
N ASP A 49 2.79 10.17 -3.11
CA ASP A 49 4.18 9.82 -3.42
C ASP A 49 4.21 8.66 -4.44
N PHE A 50 3.31 7.69 -4.26
CA PHE A 50 3.12 6.54 -5.15
C PHE A 50 2.62 6.94 -6.54
N ALA A 51 1.54 7.73 -6.64
CA ALA A 51 0.89 8.04 -7.91
C ALA A 51 1.73 8.96 -8.79
N PHE A 52 2.45 9.91 -8.18
CA PHE A 52 3.16 10.94 -8.94
C PHE A 52 4.69 10.82 -8.85
N GLY A 53 5.23 9.94 -8.00
CA GLY A 53 6.68 9.85 -7.76
C GLY A 53 7.26 11.09 -7.09
N TYR A 54 6.41 11.93 -6.47
CA TYR A 54 6.75 13.25 -5.94
C TYR A 54 7.43 13.18 -4.56
N HIS A 55 8.64 12.60 -4.54
CA HIS A 55 9.56 12.66 -3.41
C HIS A 55 10.08 14.10 -3.11
N THR A 56 9.62 15.09 -3.87
CA THR A 56 10.13 16.49 -3.91
C THR A 56 9.32 17.50 -3.08
N GLY A 57 8.29 17.08 -2.34
CA GLY A 57 7.76 17.89 -1.23
C GLY A 57 6.34 18.47 -1.36
N ILE A 58 5.46 17.90 -2.19
CA ILE A 58 4.01 18.23 -2.13
C ILE A 58 3.42 17.92 -0.74
N LEU A 59 3.90 16.86 -0.08
CA LEU A 59 3.56 16.56 1.32
C LEU A 59 4.04 17.64 2.31
N LYS A 60 4.92 18.56 1.90
CA LYS A 60 5.28 19.74 2.71
C LYS A 60 4.23 20.85 2.59
N THR A 61 3.44 20.85 1.51
CA THR A 61 2.50 21.92 1.18
C THR A 61 1.07 21.59 1.62
N TYR A 62 0.65 20.33 1.51
CA TYR A 62 -0.71 19.90 1.83
C TYR A 62 -0.74 19.03 3.09
N THR A 63 -1.71 19.30 3.97
CA THR A 63 -1.90 18.52 5.18
C THR A 63 -2.73 17.26 4.88
N ASP A 64 -2.67 16.25 5.75
CA ASP A 64 -3.53 15.06 5.64
C ASP A 64 -5.01 15.40 5.56
N LYS A 65 -5.41 16.50 6.22
CA LYS A 65 -6.77 16.99 6.21
C LYS A 65 -7.16 17.46 4.81
N ASP A 66 -6.28 18.22 4.14
CA ASP A 66 -6.53 18.71 2.78
C ASP A 66 -6.64 17.54 1.80
N LEU A 67 -5.79 16.53 1.95
CA LEU A 67 -5.84 15.31 1.14
C LEU A 67 -7.11 14.49 1.39
N SER A 68 -7.50 14.34 2.64
CA SER A 68 -8.72 13.63 3.03
C SER A 68 -9.98 14.35 2.53
N GLU A 69 -10.04 15.68 2.64
CA GLU A 69 -11.15 16.48 2.12
C GLU A 69 -11.21 16.45 0.59
N ALA A 70 -10.06 16.53 -0.09
CA ALA A 70 -10.00 16.37 -1.55
C ALA A 70 -10.49 14.99 -1.99
N ALA A 71 -10.09 13.92 -1.28
CA ALA A 71 -10.58 12.56 -1.54
C ALA A 71 -12.11 12.46 -1.36
N LYS A 72 -12.69 13.20 -0.41
CA LYS A 72 -14.16 13.21 -0.24
C LYS A 72 -14.90 13.78 -1.45
N ALA A 73 -14.28 14.69 -2.21
CA ALA A 73 -14.88 15.21 -3.44
C ALA A 73 -15.01 14.13 -4.53
N ILE A 74 -14.13 13.11 -4.52
CA ILE A 74 -14.16 11.96 -5.44
C ILE A 74 -15.39 11.08 -5.18
N TYR A 75 -15.90 10.99 -3.95
CA TYR A 75 -17.15 10.26 -3.66
C TYR A 75 -18.38 10.84 -4.37
N LYS A 76 -18.30 12.02 -4.98
CA LYS A 76 -19.37 12.56 -5.83
C LYS A 76 -19.44 11.87 -7.19
N ILE A 77 -18.39 11.14 -7.58
CA ILE A 77 -18.37 10.29 -8.77
C ILE A 77 -19.21 9.05 -8.49
N LYS A 78 -20.09 8.69 -9.44
CA LYS A 78 -21.05 7.60 -9.31
C LYS A 78 -20.41 6.27 -8.90
N ASP A 79 -19.32 5.89 -9.56
CA ASP A 79 -18.62 4.63 -9.26
C ASP A 79 -18.06 4.59 -7.83
N PHE A 80 -17.59 5.73 -7.30
CA PHE A 80 -17.09 5.83 -5.93
C PHE A 80 -18.21 5.94 -4.89
N SER A 81 -19.34 6.56 -5.25
CA SER A 81 -20.51 6.63 -4.37
C SER A 81 -21.13 5.25 -4.18
N GLU A 82 -21.23 4.46 -5.26
CA GLU A 82 -21.68 3.06 -5.24
C GLU A 82 -20.78 2.20 -4.34
N VAL A 83 -19.45 2.32 -4.47
CA VAL A 83 -18.49 1.63 -3.60
C VAL A 83 -18.67 2.05 -2.14
N LYS A 84 -18.72 3.35 -1.83
CA LYS A 84 -18.92 3.82 -0.45
C LYS A 84 -20.21 3.25 0.16
N TRP A 85 -21.30 3.21 -0.60
CA TRP A 85 -22.57 2.63 -0.15
C TRP A 85 -22.45 1.15 0.19
N VAL A 86 -21.72 0.38 -0.62
CA VAL A 86 -21.53 -1.06 -0.42
C VAL A 86 -20.66 -1.37 0.81
N TYR A 87 -19.62 -0.59 1.08
CA TYR A 87 -18.59 -0.95 2.08
C TYR A 87 -18.65 -0.16 3.41
N VAL A 88 -19.26 1.03 3.43
CA VAL A 88 -19.18 1.93 4.61
C VAL A 88 -20.54 2.07 5.31
N ASN A 89 -21.64 1.99 4.57
CA ASN A 89 -22.97 2.10 5.16
C ASN A 89 -23.49 0.68 5.47
N GLU A 90 -23.48 0.33 6.76
CA GLU A 90 -23.95 -0.98 7.27
C GLU A 90 -25.39 -1.30 6.79
N ASP A 91 -25.63 -2.61 6.54
CA ASP A 91 -26.89 -3.27 6.13
C ASP A 91 -27.29 -3.31 4.64
N SER A 92 -26.42 -2.90 3.72
CA SER A 92 -26.69 -3.17 2.30
C SER A 92 -26.36 -4.63 1.96
N LYS A 93 -27.35 -5.53 2.02
CA LYS A 93 -27.22 -6.90 1.47
C LYS A 93 -26.72 -6.80 0.04
N ILE A 94 -25.47 -7.22 -0.16
CA ILE A 94 -24.80 -7.23 -1.46
C ILE A 94 -25.61 -8.14 -2.39
N SER A 95 -26.11 -7.60 -3.50
CA SER A 95 -26.75 -8.43 -4.53
C SER A 95 -25.70 -9.28 -5.25
N ASP A 96 -26.10 -10.42 -5.84
CA ASP A 96 -25.16 -11.32 -6.54
C ASP A 96 -24.41 -10.63 -7.71
N ASP A 97 -25.01 -9.58 -8.31
CA ASP A 97 -24.37 -8.75 -9.33
C ASP A 97 -23.37 -7.73 -8.72
N ASP A 98 -23.65 -7.21 -7.53
CA ASP A 98 -22.69 -6.39 -6.78
C ASP A 98 -21.48 -7.22 -6.31
N LEU A 99 -21.66 -8.51 -6.02
CA LEU A 99 -20.58 -9.47 -5.72
C LEU A 99 -19.60 -9.68 -6.90
N LYS A 100 -20.07 -9.56 -8.15
CA LYS A 100 -19.19 -9.57 -9.33
C LYS A 100 -18.37 -8.28 -9.43
N ASN A 101 -18.98 -7.13 -9.14
CA ASN A 101 -18.27 -5.86 -9.05
C ASN A 101 -17.28 -5.86 -7.87
N GLN A 102 -17.65 -6.45 -6.73
CA GLN A 102 -16.76 -6.67 -5.59
C GLN A 102 -15.48 -7.38 -6.01
N LYS A 103 -15.54 -8.49 -6.75
CA LYS A 103 -14.33 -9.17 -7.24
C LYS A 103 -13.46 -8.30 -8.14
N LYS A 104 -14.05 -7.37 -8.91
CA LYS A 104 -13.30 -6.44 -9.76
C LYS A 104 -12.54 -5.38 -8.96
N TYR A 105 -13.04 -4.98 -7.79
CA TYR A 105 -12.44 -3.96 -6.93
C TYR A 105 -11.57 -4.53 -5.80
N LEU A 106 -11.95 -5.66 -5.20
CA LEU A 106 -11.19 -6.38 -4.16
C LEU A 106 -9.95 -7.09 -4.71
N ASN A 107 -9.93 -7.47 -6.00
CA ASN A 107 -8.77 -8.13 -6.62
C ASN A 107 -7.75 -7.15 -7.22
N ARG A 108 -7.83 -5.86 -6.90
CA ARG A 108 -6.86 -4.89 -7.39
C ARG A 108 -5.60 -4.97 -6.52
N GLY A 109 -4.53 -5.50 -7.12
CA GLY A 109 -3.18 -5.52 -6.54
C GLY A 109 -2.67 -4.14 -6.12
N GLU A 110 -3.33 -3.05 -6.52
CA GLU A 110 -3.05 -1.66 -6.18
C GLU A 110 -2.75 -1.42 -4.69
N PHE A 111 -3.50 -2.05 -3.77
CA PHE A 111 -3.20 -1.93 -2.34
C PHE A 111 -1.91 -2.64 -1.93
N GLY A 112 -1.58 -3.74 -2.60
CA GLY A 112 -0.32 -4.45 -2.41
C GLY A 112 0.83 -3.57 -2.86
N GLU A 113 0.73 -3.00 -4.07
CA GLU A 113 1.70 -2.05 -4.63
C GLU A 113 1.94 -0.87 -3.66
N LEU A 114 0.87 -0.31 -3.09
CA LEU A 114 0.93 0.80 -2.15
C LEU A 114 1.54 0.42 -0.79
N ILE A 115 1.20 -0.75 -0.24
CA ILE A 115 1.82 -1.26 1.00
C ILE A 115 3.31 -1.49 0.77
N LEU A 116 3.69 -2.14 -0.34
CA LEU A 116 5.08 -2.36 -0.71
C LEU A 116 5.83 -1.04 -0.84
N HIS A 117 5.23 -0.04 -1.46
CA HIS A 117 5.80 1.30 -1.58
C HIS A 117 6.07 1.94 -0.20
N VAL A 118 5.13 1.87 0.74
CA VAL A 118 5.35 2.36 2.12
C VAL A 118 6.54 1.67 2.78
N LEU A 119 6.62 0.34 2.68
CA LEU A 119 7.71 -0.44 3.27
C LEU A 119 9.07 -0.04 2.68
N LEU A 120 9.14 0.07 1.35
CA LEU A 120 10.35 0.49 0.64
C LEU A 120 10.80 1.91 1.03
N ARG A 121 9.86 2.83 1.24
CA ARG A 121 10.18 4.23 1.56
C ARG A 121 10.60 4.42 3.01
N ASP A 122 9.81 3.90 3.95
CA ASP A 122 10.03 4.19 5.37
C ASP A 122 11.07 3.27 6.02
N PHE A 123 11.18 2.01 5.59
CA PHE A 123 12.09 1.04 6.21
C PHE A 123 13.40 0.86 5.43
N ILE A 124 13.32 0.83 4.09
CA ILE A 124 14.49 0.61 3.23
C ILE A 124 15.10 1.95 2.74
N LYS A 125 14.41 3.08 2.96
CA LYS A 125 14.88 4.44 2.60
C LYS A 125 15.11 4.63 1.10
N THR A 126 14.30 3.96 0.30
CA THR A 126 14.35 4.09 -1.15
C THR A 126 13.63 5.35 -1.65
N THR A 127 13.78 5.67 -2.93
CA THR A 127 13.09 6.72 -3.67
C THR A 127 12.40 6.11 -4.88
N PRO A 128 11.11 6.41 -5.13
CA PRO A 128 10.39 5.85 -6.27
C PRO A 128 10.93 6.45 -7.57
N LEU A 129 11.17 5.60 -8.57
CA LEU A 129 11.58 6.04 -9.90
C LEU A 129 10.38 6.17 -10.84
N LEU A 130 9.56 5.13 -10.91
CA LEU A 130 8.44 4.98 -11.84
C LEU A 130 7.34 4.17 -11.17
N SER A 131 6.08 4.54 -11.41
CA SER A 131 4.93 3.81 -10.81
C SER A 131 4.64 2.48 -11.48
N LYS A 132 5.14 2.25 -12.72
CA LYS A 132 5.09 0.95 -13.41
C LYS A 132 6.10 0.92 -14.56
N ILE A 133 6.95 -0.10 -14.62
CA ILE A 133 7.77 -0.42 -15.80
C ILE A 133 7.22 -1.68 -16.43
N HIS A 134 7.03 -1.65 -17.74
CA HIS A 134 6.66 -2.80 -18.55
C HIS A 134 7.93 -3.40 -19.18
N PHE A 135 8.29 -4.64 -18.82
CA PHE A 135 9.45 -5.33 -19.38
C PHE A 135 9.03 -6.47 -20.32
N LYS A 136 9.65 -6.52 -21.50
CA LYS A 136 9.47 -7.59 -22.48
C LYS A 136 10.83 -8.24 -22.73
N ASP A 137 11.02 -9.42 -22.16
CA ASP A 137 12.30 -10.15 -22.23
C ASP A 137 12.33 -11.23 -23.33
N THR A 138 11.18 -11.55 -23.94
CA THR A 138 11.10 -12.63 -24.95
C THR A 138 10.03 -12.35 -25.98
N ASP A 139 10.32 -12.68 -27.25
CA ASP A 139 9.35 -12.59 -28.33
C ASP A 139 8.24 -13.62 -28.15
N GLY A 140 7.00 -13.14 -28.01
CA GLY A 140 5.80 -13.95 -27.81
C GLY A 140 5.32 -14.07 -26.35
N ALA A 141 6.11 -13.61 -25.37
CA ALA A 141 5.67 -13.57 -23.97
C ALA A 141 4.81 -12.32 -23.67
N SER A 142 3.86 -12.44 -22.74
CA SER A 142 3.14 -11.29 -22.19
C SER A 142 4.12 -10.33 -21.51
N ILE A 143 3.86 -9.03 -21.67
CA ILE A 143 4.65 -7.99 -21.01
C ILE A 143 4.34 -8.05 -19.51
N HIS A 144 5.34 -8.39 -18.70
CA HIS A 144 5.21 -8.38 -17.24
C HIS A 144 5.72 -7.04 -16.72
N GLY A 145 4.95 -6.43 -15.81
CA GLY A 145 5.36 -5.19 -15.16
C GLY A 145 5.75 -5.44 -13.72
N PHE A 146 6.67 -4.62 -13.20
CA PHE A 146 6.94 -4.58 -11.76
C PHE A 146 5.92 -3.68 -11.08
N ASP A 147 5.49 -4.10 -9.89
CA ASP A 147 4.57 -3.37 -9.01
C ASP A 147 5.24 -2.14 -8.39
N SER A 148 6.57 -2.19 -8.26
CA SER A 148 7.36 -1.09 -7.69
C SER A 148 8.74 -1.05 -8.31
N VAL A 149 9.21 0.16 -8.65
CA VAL A 149 10.57 0.42 -9.12
C VAL A 149 11.17 1.61 -8.37
N HIS A 150 12.16 1.33 -7.53
CA HIS A 150 12.75 2.31 -6.62
C HIS A 150 14.29 2.25 -6.67
N ILE A 151 14.97 3.33 -6.30
CA ILE A 151 16.42 3.32 -6.00
C ILE A 151 16.61 3.57 -4.51
N GLY A 152 17.51 2.86 -3.85
CA GLY A 152 17.86 3.15 -2.47
C GLY A 152 19.20 2.54 -2.10
N PRO A 153 19.60 2.62 -0.82
CA PRO A 153 20.87 2.08 -0.37
C PRO A 153 20.96 0.57 -0.61
N GLU A 154 22.14 0.05 -0.90
CA GLU A 154 22.39 -1.39 -0.97
C GLU A 154 22.16 -2.05 0.41
N ILE A 155 21.46 -3.19 0.45
CA ILE A 155 21.09 -3.85 1.73
C ILE A 155 22.32 -4.30 2.53
N ASN A 156 23.41 -4.69 1.85
CA ASN A 156 24.59 -5.33 2.46
C ASN A 156 25.89 -4.56 2.21
N GLY A 157 25.84 -3.34 1.68
CA GLY A 157 27.02 -2.71 1.09
C GLY A 157 27.02 -1.19 1.15
N ILE A 158 27.92 -0.61 0.35
CA ILE A 158 28.08 0.84 0.21
C ILE A 158 27.76 1.17 -1.24
N GLY A 159 26.67 1.88 -1.45
CA GLY A 159 26.21 2.29 -2.76
C GLY A 159 24.69 2.28 -2.85
N ASP A 160 24.19 2.50 -4.06
CA ASP A 160 22.77 2.47 -4.38
C ASP A 160 22.43 1.20 -5.17
N SER A 161 21.21 0.70 -4.97
CA SER A 161 20.66 -0.47 -5.65
C SER A 161 19.30 -0.15 -6.27
N LEU A 162 19.00 -0.82 -7.37
CA LEU A 162 17.67 -0.83 -7.98
C LEU A 162 16.80 -1.87 -7.28
N TYR A 163 15.66 -1.43 -6.77
CA TYR A 163 14.65 -2.25 -6.14
C TYR A 163 13.51 -2.49 -7.12
N LEU A 164 13.29 -3.75 -7.47
CA LEU A 164 12.19 -4.22 -8.31
C LEU A 164 11.28 -5.10 -7.45
N GLY A 165 10.02 -4.73 -7.36
CA GLY A 165 9.07 -5.38 -6.45
C GLY A 165 7.87 -6.01 -7.17
N GLU A 166 7.37 -7.09 -6.57
CA GLU A 166 6.11 -7.76 -6.92
C GLU A 166 5.35 -8.04 -5.62
N THR A 167 4.03 -7.92 -5.65
CA THR A 167 3.17 -8.06 -4.48
C THR A 167 2.16 -9.18 -4.68
N LYS A 168 1.97 -9.99 -3.64
CA LYS A 168 1.04 -11.11 -3.65
C LYS A 168 0.27 -11.16 -2.34
N PHE A 169 -1.04 -11.25 -2.44
CA PHE A 169 -1.92 -11.48 -1.30
C PHE A 169 -2.17 -12.96 -1.12
N TYR A 170 -2.10 -13.40 0.14
CA TYR A 170 -2.38 -14.77 0.53
C TYR A 170 -3.57 -14.77 1.49
N SER A 171 -4.55 -15.63 1.23
CA SER A 171 -5.64 -15.92 2.14
C SER A 171 -5.57 -17.37 2.60
N ARG A 172 -6.00 -17.63 3.84
CA ARG A 172 -6.14 -19.01 4.33
C ARG A 172 -7.40 -19.60 3.70
N LYS A 173 -7.35 -20.86 3.26
CA LYS A 173 -8.48 -21.57 2.60
C LYS A 173 -9.84 -21.51 3.33
N ASN A 174 -9.85 -21.23 4.64
CA ASN A 174 -11.04 -21.22 5.48
C ASN A 174 -11.57 -19.81 5.79
N ASP A 175 -11.00 -18.74 5.21
CA ASP A 175 -11.40 -17.34 5.45
C ASP A 175 -11.39 -16.89 6.93
N GLN A 176 -10.69 -17.64 7.79
CA GLN A 176 -10.52 -17.32 9.22
C GLN A 176 -9.31 -16.44 9.50
N ALA A 177 -8.76 -15.76 8.50
CA ALA A 177 -7.62 -14.87 8.71
C ALA A 177 -8.01 -13.74 9.69
N GLY A 178 -7.26 -13.62 10.79
CA GLY A 178 -7.41 -12.53 11.76
C GLY A 178 -8.49 -12.69 12.84
N LYS A 179 -9.26 -13.79 12.91
CA LYS A 179 -10.28 -13.97 13.96
C LYS A 179 -9.70 -14.04 15.38
N ASP A 180 -8.48 -14.56 15.53
CA ASP A 180 -7.82 -14.75 16.82
C ASP A 180 -6.61 -13.84 17.04
N GLY A 181 -6.31 -12.92 16.12
CA GLY A 181 -5.18 -11.98 16.25
C GLY A 181 -3.80 -12.65 16.37
N VAL A 182 -3.68 -13.96 16.11
CA VAL A 182 -2.43 -14.69 16.09
C VAL A 182 -2.16 -15.12 14.65
N ILE A 183 -0.97 -14.75 14.17
CA ILE A 183 -0.39 -15.22 12.91
C ILE A 183 -0.11 -16.71 13.02
#